data_AF-A0A2J8KKY0-F1
#
_entry.id   AF-A0A2J8KKY0-F1
#
_cell.length_a   1.000
_cell.length_b   1.000
_cell.length_c   1.000
_cell.angle_alpha   90.00
_cell.angle_beta   90.00
_cell.angle_gamma   90.00
#
_symmetry.space_group_name_H-M   'P 1'
#
loop_
_entity.id
_entity.type
_entity.pdbx_description
1 polymer ?
#
loop_
_entity_poly.entity_id
_entity_poly.type
_entity_poly.pdbx_seq_one_letter_code
_entity_poly.pdbx_strand_id
1 'polypeptide(L)'
;MAFSDLTSRTVHLYDNWIKDADPRVEDWLLMSSPLPQTILLGFYVYFVTSLGPKLMENRKPFELKKAMITYNFFIVLFSVYMCYEFVMSGWGIGYSFRCDIVDYSQSPTALRMAHTCWLYYFSKFIELLDTIFFVLRKKNSQVTFLHVFHHTIMPWTWWFGVKFA
;
A
#
# COMPACT_ATOMS: atom_id res chain seq x y z
N MET A 1 20.92 24.73 -17.73
CA MET A 1 21.78 23.69 -18.31
C MET A 1 22.04 22.54 -17.35
N ALA A 2 22.54 22.74 -16.12
CA ALA A 2 22.74 21.63 -15.17
C ALA A 2 21.44 20.94 -14.71
N PHE A 3 20.37 21.71 -14.44
CA PHE A 3 19.08 21.16 -14.01
C PHE A 3 18.40 20.33 -15.11
N SER A 4 18.47 20.80 -16.36
CA SER A 4 17.92 20.09 -17.53
C SER A 4 18.67 18.78 -17.85
N ASP A 5 19.98 18.76 -17.65
CA ASP A 5 20.80 17.55 -17.83
C ASP A 5 20.53 16.52 -16.73
N LEU A 6 20.35 16.97 -15.47
CA LEU A 6 19.96 16.10 -14.36
C LEU A 6 18.57 15.50 -14.57
N THR A 7 17.59 16.29 -15.00
CA THR A 7 16.24 15.79 -15.30
C THR A 7 16.28 14.76 -16.42
N SER A 8 17.03 15.01 -17.50
CA SER A 8 17.20 14.09 -18.63
C SER A 8 17.80 12.75 -18.18
N ARG A 9 18.86 12.77 -17.38
CA ARG A 9 19.49 11.55 -16.83
C ARG A 9 18.55 10.76 -15.92
N THR A 10 17.81 11.42 -15.04
CA THR A 10 16.88 10.76 -14.12
C THR A 10 15.73 10.09 -14.89
N VAL A 11 15.18 10.76 -15.91
CA VAL A 11 14.14 10.17 -16.77
C VAL A 11 14.67 8.94 -17.49
N HIS A 12 15.86 9.02 -18.10
CA HIS A 12 16.45 7.86 -18.76
C HIS A 12 16.74 6.67 -17.83
N LEU A 13 17.15 6.93 -16.58
CA LEU A 13 17.33 5.87 -15.59
C LEU A 13 16.00 5.22 -15.22
N TYR A 14 14.96 6.03 -14.99
CA TYR A 14 13.62 5.53 -14.71
C TYR A 14 13.06 4.70 -15.88
N ASP A 15 13.17 5.22 -17.11
CA ASP A 15 12.69 4.54 -18.32
C ASP A 15 13.42 3.22 -18.58
N ASN A 16 14.70 3.12 -18.19
CA ASN A 16 15.43 1.86 -18.31
C ASN A 16 15.03 0.86 -17.23
N TRP A 17 14.80 1.31 -16.01
CA TRP A 17 14.39 0.46 -14.90
C TRP A 17 12.96 -0.05 -15.02
N ILE A 18 12.04 0.76 -15.53
CA ILE A 18 10.62 0.38 -15.66
C ILE A 18 10.38 -0.66 -16.78
N LYS A 19 11.36 -0.88 -17.68
CA LYS A 19 11.28 -1.91 -18.73
C LYS A 19 11.19 -3.33 -18.17
N ASP A 20 11.70 -3.55 -16.97
CA ASP A 20 11.65 -4.84 -16.29
C ASP A 20 10.33 -5.05 -15.50
N ALA A 21 9.41 -4.09 -15.57
CA ALA A 21 8.12 -4.18 -14.89
C ALA A 21 7.20 -5.24 -15.53
N ASP A 22 6.33 -5.81 -14.72
CA ASP A 22 5.32 -6.74 -15.16
C ASP A 22 4.21 -6.01 -15.95
N PRO A 23 4.02 -6.35 -17.24
CA PRO A 23 2.98 -5.71 -18.06
C PRO A 23 1.55 -6.08 -17.60
N ARG A 24 1.37 -7.17 -16.84
CA ARG A 24 0.04 -7.64 -16.40
C ARG A 24 -0.69 -6.65 -15.48
N VAL A 25 0.08 -5.80 -14.79
CA VAL A 25 -0.44 -4.88 -13.77
C VAL A 25 -0.45 -3.42 -14.23
N GLU A 26 -0.10 -3.13 -15.49
CA GLU A 26 0.12 -1.77 -15.99
C GLU A 26 -1.09 -0.84 -15.79
N ASP A 27 -2.28 -1.34 -16.14
CA ASP A 27 -3.54 -0.60 -16.06
C ASP A 27 -4.20 -0.63 -14.68
N TRP A 28 -3.59 -1.28 -13.69
CA TRP A 28 -4.17 -1.39 -12.36
C TRP A 28 -4.01 -0.09 -11.57
N LEU A 29 -4.96 0.15 -10.67
CA LEU A 29 -5.00 1.37 -9.88
C LEU A 29 -3.68 1.54 -9.09
N LEU A 30 -3.08 2.72 -9.20
CA LEU A 30 -1.79 3.12 -8.62
C LEU A 30 -0.54 2.40 -9.19
N MET A 31 -0.65 1.59 -10.25
CA MET A 31 0.48 0.83 -10.81
C MET A 31 1.21 1.49 -11.99
N SER A 32 0.76 2.68 -12.43
CA SER A 32 1.39 3.40 -13.54
C SER A 32 2.80 3.92 -13.20
N SER A 33 2.98 4.48 -12.01
CA SER A 33 4.28 4.92 -11.49
C SER A 33 4.26 4.96 -9.95
N PRO A 34 5.41 5.05 -9.27
CA PRO A 34 5.43 5.16 -7.80
C PRO A 34 5.08 6.57 -7.31
N LEU A 35 4.86 7.54 -8.21
CA LEU A 35 4.65 8.93 -7.87
C LEU A 35 3.28 9.18 -7.19
N PRO A 36 2.12 8.69 -7.71
CA PRO A 36 0.82 8.87 -7.06
C PRO A 36 0.80 8.39 -5.61
N GLN A 37 1.35 7.19 -5.34
CA GLN A 37 1.41 6.68 -3.98
C GLN A 37 2.34 7.49 -3.07
N THR A 38 3.46 8.01 -3.60
CA THR A 38 4.40 8.83 -2.83
C THR A 38 3.74 10.14 -2.41
N ILE A 39 2.94 10.74 -3.30
CA ILE A 39 2.15 11.93 -2.99
C ILE A 39 1.10 11.62 -1.92
N LEU A 40 0.32 10.54 -2.07
CA LEU A 40 -0.69 10.12 -1.10
C LEU A 40 -0.09 9.87 0.29
N LEU A 41 1.02 9.13 0.36
CA LEU A 41 1.71 8.81 1.60
C LEU A 41 2.38 10.05 2.22
N GLY A 42 2.92 10.95 1.40
CA GLY A 42 3.43 12.24 1.86
C GLY A 42 2.34 13.08 2.52
N PHE A 43 1.16 13.16 1.92
CA PHE A 43 -0.01 13.81 2.53
C PHE A 43 -0.48 13.10 3.80
N TYR A 44 -0.51 11.77 3.81
CA TYR A 44 -0.85 11.00 5.00
C TYR A 44 0.11 11.29 6.16
N VAL A 45 1.43 11.20 5.96
CA VAL A 45 2.44 11.48 6.99
C VAL A 45 2.30 12.91 7.49
N TYR A 46 2.18 13.89 6.57
CA TYR A 46 1.97 15.29 6.94
C TYR A 46 0.68 15.48 7.76
N PHE A 47 -0.40 14.81 7.37
CA PHE A 47 -1.67 14.89 8.08
C PHE A 47 -1.57 14.31 9.49
N VAL A 48 -1.06 13.08 9.65
CA VAL A 48 -1.11 12.40 10.96
C VAL A 48 -0.09 12.93 11.96
N THR A 49 1.03 13.48 11.48
CA THR A 49 2.11 13.99 12.34
C THR A 49 2.02 15.49 12.63
N SER A 50 1.36 16.28 11.76
CA SER A 50 1.36 17.74 11.88
C SER A 50 -0.03 18.36 11.74
N LEU A 51 -0.63 18.31 10.55
CA LEU A 51 -1.85 19.06 10.24
C LEU A 51 -3.06 18.58 11.08
N GLY A 52 -3.29 17.28 11.13
CA GLY A 52 -4.42 16.67 11.84
C GLY A 52 -4.41 16.95 13.35
N PRO A 53 -3.32 16.68 14.08
CA PRO A 53 -3.21 17.04 15.50
C PRO A 53 -3.43 18.54 15.75
N LYS A 54 -2.88 19.41 14.90
CA LYS A 54 -3.06 20.87 15.01
C LYS A 54 -4.51 21.31 14.79
N LEU A 55 -5.22 20.71 13.81
CA LEU A 55 -6.64 20.97 13.59
C LEU A 55 -7.53 20.47 14.74
N MET A 56 -7.10 19.41 15.42
CA MET A 56 -7.82 18.79 16.53
C MET A 56 -7.50 19.40 17.91
N GLU A 57 -6.50 20.27 18.02
CA GLU A 57 -6.04 20.89 19.27
C GLU A 57 -7.18 21.58 20.02
N ASN A 58 -7.91 22.45 19.32
CA ASN A 58 -9.06 23.22 19.85
C ASN A 58 -10.42 22.55 19.58
N ARG A 59 -10.45 21.26 19.24
CA ARG A 59 -11.67 20.49 18.99
C ARG A 59 -11.82 19.37 20.01
N LYS A 60 -13.07 18.97 20.26
CA LYS A 60 -13.37 17.76 21.05
C LYS A 60 -13.07 16.51 20.20
N PRO A 61 -12.64 15.39 20.81
CA PRO A 61 -12.49 14.12 20.10
C PRO A 61 -13.78 13.71 19.41
N PHE A 62 -13.69 13.17 18.19
CA PHE A 62 -14.84 12.63 17.49
C PHE A 62 -15.29 11.29 18.08
N GLU A 63 -16.60 11.06 18.16
CA GLU A 63 -17.18 9.77 18.55
C GLU A 63 -17.31 8.85 17.33
N LEU A 64 -16.26 8.07 17.05
CA LEU A 64 -16.19 7.21 15.86
C LEU A 64 -16.39 5.72 16.18
N LYS A 65 -17.07 5.38 17.28
CA LYS A 65 -17.21 3.99 17.76
C LYS A 65 -17.79 3.07 16.68
N LYS A 66 -18.94 3.44 16.09
CA LYS A 66 -19.60 2.62 15.07
C LYS A 66 -18.75 2.50 13.80
N ALA A 67 -18.12 3.60 13.36
CA ALA A 67 -17.22 3.62 12.22
C ALA A 67 -16.04 2.66 12.40
N MET A 68 -15.38 2.69 13.57
CA MET A 68 -14.27 1.78 13.88
C MET A 68 -14.71 0.32 13.97
N ILE A 69 -15.89 0.02 14.54
CA ILE A 69 -16.40 -1.36 14.61
C ILE A 69 -16.63 -1.90 13.19
N THR A 70 -17.31 -1.13 12.33
CA THR A 70 -17.55 -1.50 10.93
C THR A 70 -16.25 -1.67 10.16
N TYR A 71 -15.32 -0.73 10.32
CA TYR A 71 -14.00 -0.77 9.70
C TYR A 71 -13.20 -2.02 10.14
N ASN A 72 -13.07 -2.28 11.44
CA ASN A 72 -12.32 -3.42 11.95
C ASN A 72 -12.94 -4.75 11.48
N PHE A 73 -14.28 -4.84 11.49
CA PHE A 73 -14.98 -6.02 10.97
C PHE A 73 -14.71 -6.22 9.48
N PHE A 74 -14.76 -5.15 8.69
CA PHE A 74 -14.41 -5.20 7.27
C PHE A 74 -12.97 -5.66 7.04
N ILE A 75 -11.98 -5.09 7.76
CA ILE A 75 -10.58 -5.48 7.62
C ILE A 75 -10.35 -6.93 8.00
N VAL A 76 -11.02 -7.45 9.03
CA VAL A 76 -10.96 -8.88 9.39
C VAL A 76 -11.46 -9.76 8.24
N LEU A 77 -12.66 -9.48 7.71
CA LEU A 77 -13.19 -10.26 6.58
C LEU A 77 -12.31 -10.15 5.34
N PHE A 78 -11.80 -8.95 5.06
CA PHE A 78 -10.92 -8.70 3.92
C PHE A 78 -9.59 -9.43 4.06
N SER A 79 -9.04 -9.50 5.28
CA SER A 79 -7.81 -10.26 5.56
C SER A 79 -8.02 -11.76 5.42
N VAL A 80 -9.16 -12.29 5.89
CA VAL A 80 -9.53 -13.70 5.69
C VAL A 80 -9.67 -14.01 4.20
N TYR A 81 -10.32 -13.13 3.44
CA TYR A 81 -10.44 -13.26 2.00
C TYR A 81 -9.06 -13.26 1.30
N MET A 82 -8.19 -12.30 1.58
CA MET A 82 -6.84 -12.25 1.00
C MET A 82 -6.00 -13.48 1.37
N CYS A 83 -6.10 -13.96 2.61
CA CYS A 83 -5.45 -15.19 3.04
C CYS A 83 -5.92 -16.39 2.20
N TYR A 84 -7.24 -16.55 2.02
CA TYR A 84 -7.81 -17.57 1.15
C TYR A 84 -7.32 -17.43 -0.31
N GLU A 85 -7.31 -16.22 -0.85
CA GLU A 85 -6.83 -15.96 -2.21
C GLU A 85 -5.35 -16.32 -2.37
N PHE A 86 -4.49 -15.99 -1.41
CA PHE A 86 -3.09 -16.40 -1.43
C PHE A 86 -2.92 -17.92 -1.40
N VAL A 87 -3.67 -18.61 -0.52
CA VAL A 87 -3.68 -20.08 -0.46
C VAL A 87 -4.08 -20.67 -1.82
N MET A 88 -5.15 -20.16 -2.42
CA MET A 88 -5.68 -20.70 -3.68
C MET A 88 -4.97 -20.18 -4.94
N SER A 89 -3.98 -19.29 -4.80
CA SER A 89 -3.17 -18.78 -5.91
C SER A 89 -1.79 -19.42 -6.01
N GLY A 90 -1.39 -20.23 -5.03
CA GLY A 90 -0.11 -20.94 -5.07
C GLY A 90 0.21 -21.71 -3.80
N TRP A 91 0.08 -21.06 -2.64
CA TRP A 91 0.55 -21.59 -1.35
C TRP A 91 -0.11 -22.91 -0.93
N GLY A 92 -1.37 -23.14 -1.29
CA GLY A 92 -2.10 -24.37 -1.00
C GLY A 92 -2.24 -25.34 -2.18
N ILE A 93 -1.75 -24.97 -3.37
CA ILE A 93 -2.05 -25.69 -4.62
C ILE A 93 -0.81 -26.08 -5.45
N GLY A 94 0.40 -25.76 -4.99
CA GLY A 94 1.61 -26.18 -5.71
C GLY A 94 2.93 -25.57 -5.25
N TYR A 95 2.92 -24.52 -4.43
CA TYR A 95 4.15 -23.93 -3.91
C TYR A 95 4.88 -24.92 -2.98
N SER A 96 6.20 -24.92 -3.08
CA SER A 96 7.11 -25.79 -2.35
C SER A 96 7.48 -25.28 -0.97
N PHE A 97 7.15 -24.02 -0.65
CA PHE A 97 7.61 -23.29 0.54
C PHE A 97 9.15 -23.18 0.59
N ARG A 98 9.79 -23.15 -0.58
CA ARG A 98 11.24 -23.03 -0.73
C ARG A 98 11.57 -21.95 -1.77
N CYS A 99 11.90 -22.37 -2.99
CA CYS A 99 12.20 -21.48 -4.10
C CYS A 99 10.97 -21.45 -5.01
N ASP A 100 9.98 -20.65 -4.62
CA ASP A 100 8.76 -20.45 -5.38
C ASP A 100 8.95 -19.20 -6.24
N ILE A 101 9.32 -19.42 -7.50
CA ILE A 101 9.54 -18.34 -8.47
C ILE A 101 8.22 -17.71 -8.89
N VAL A 102 8.30 -16.46 -9.35
CA VAL A 102 7.15 -15.77 -9.94
C VAL A 102 6.78 -16.43 -11.26
N ASP A 103 5.50 -16.78 -11.41
CA ASP A 103 4.91 -17.14 -12.70
C ASP A 103 4.42 -15.86 -13.38
N TYR A 104 5.16 -15.39 -14.40
CA TYR A 104 4.80 -14.21 -15.21
C TYR A 104 3.84 -14.53 -16.37
N SER A 105 3.30 -15.74 -16.46
CA SER A 105 2.34 -16.10 -17.50
C SER A 105 0.98 -15.41 -17.31
N GLN A 106 0.15 -15.49 -18.35
CA GLN A 106 -1.25 -15.05 -18.36
C GLN A 106 -2.21 -16.17 -17.92
N SER A 107 -1.72 -17.18 -17.20
CA SER A 107 -2.58 -18.26 -16.71
C SER A 107 -3.56 -17.74 -15.63
N PRO A 108 -4.75 -18.34 -15.48
CA PRO A 108 -5.71 -17.90 -14.47
C PRO A 108 -5.13 -17.88 -13.05
N THR A 109 -4.29 -18.85 -12.71
CA THR A 109 -3.65 -18.93 -11.39
C THR A 109 -2.59 -17.84 -11.19
N ALA A 110 -1.76 -17.59 -12.20
CA ALA A 110 -0.73 -16.54 -12.15
C ALA A 110 -1.35 -15.14 -12.02
N LEU A 111 -2.39 -14.85 -12.81
CA LEU A 111 -3.14 -13.60 -12.72
C LEU A 111 -3.87 -13.44 -11.38
N ARG A 112 -4.39 -14.54 -10.81
CA ARG A 112 -4.99 -14.54 -9.48
C ARG A 112 -3.97 -14.19 -8.40
N MET A 113 -2.75 -14.73 -8.46
CA MET A 113 -1.67 -14.37 -7.53
C MET A 113 -1.31 -12.89 -7.65
N ALA A 114 -1.05 -12.40 -8.88
CA ALA A 114 -0.74 -11.00 -9.12
C ALA A 114 -1.84 -10.07 -8.58
N HIS A 115 -3.11 -10.40 -8.86
CA HIS A 115 -4.25 -9.64 -8.37
C HIS A 115 -4.36 -9.66 -6.85
N THR A 116 -4.04 -10.79 -6.21
CA THR A 116 -4.01 -10.91 -4.75
C THR A 116 -2.89 -10.05 -4.14
N CYS A 117 -1.71 -10.01 -4.77
CA CYS A 117 -0.62 -9.11 -4.37
C CYS A 117 -1.04 -7.64 -4.48
N TRP A 118 -1.70 -7.24 -5.57
CA TRP A 118 -2.23 -5.89 -5.73
C TRP A 118 -3.33 -5.58 -4.70
N LEU A 119 -4.20 -6.54 -4.40
CA LEU A 119 -5.25 -6.37 -3.40
C LEU A 119 -4.66 -6.18 -2.00
N TYR A 120 -3.61 -6.93 -1.67
CA TYR A 120 -2.84 -6.75 -0.44
C TYR A 120 -2.15 -5.39 -0.39
N TYR A 121 -1.51 -4.96 -1.48
CA TYR A 121 -0.95 -3.62 -1.61
C TYR A 121 -2.02 -2.53 -1.36
N PHE A 122 -3.18 -2.65 -2.01
CA PHE A 122 -4.28 -1.70 -1.84
C PHE A 122 -4.83 -1.69 -0.40
N SER A 123 -4.88 -2.86 0.26
CA SER A 123 -5.29 -2.96 1.66
C SER A 123 -4.45 -2.09 2.59
N LYS A 124 -3.15 -1.90 2.29
CA LYS A 124 -2.27 -1.04 3.10
C LYS A 124 -2.71 0.43 3.08
N PHE A 125 -3.32 0.92 1.99
CA PHE A 125 -3.89 2.27 1.94
C PHE A 125 -5.18 2.37 2.75
N ILE A 126 -6.00 1.33 2.76
CA ILE A 126 -7.21 1.29 3.60
C ILE A 126 -6.81 1.31 5.08
N GLU A 127 -5.75 0.60 5.44
CA GLU A 127 -5.21 0.55 6.80
C GLU A 127 -4.66 1.90 7.31
N LEU A 128 -4.40 2.88 6.43
CA LEU A 128 -4.06 4.25 6.85
C LEU A 128 -5.18 4.90 7.68
N LEU A 129 -6.42 4.42 7.55
CA LEU A 129 -7.55 4.88 8.34
C LEU A 129 -7.36 4.64 9.85
N ASP A 130 -6.56 3.65 10.27
CA ASP A 130 -6.22 3.42 11.69
C ASP A 130 -5.68 4.70 12.33
N THR A 131 -4.72 5.30 11.66
CA THR A 131 -4.01 6.48 12.15
C THR A 131 -4.87 7.73 12.04
N ILE A 132 -5.73 7.81 11.01
CA ILE A 132 -6.76 8.84 10.91
C ILE A 132 -7.72 8.75 12.11
N PHE A 133 -8.16 7.56 12.50
CA PHE A 133 -9.00 7.37 13.69
C PHE A 133 -8.28 7.80 14.97
N PHE A 134 -6.97 7.54 15.11
CA PHE A 134 -6.20 8.00 16.28
C PHE A 134 -6.17 9.52 16.37
N VAL A 135 -5.87 10.20 15.27
CA VAL A 135 -5.83 11.66 15.20
C VAL A 135 -7.19 12.27 15.52
N LEU A 136 -8.26 11.81 14.87
CA LEU A 136 -9.62 12.35 15.07
C LEU A 136 -10.17 12.07 16.49
N ARG A 137 -9.68 11.03 17.16
CA ARG A 137 -10.02 10.72 18.56
C ARG A 137 -9.05 11.32 19.58
N LYS A 138 -8.09 12.14 19.15
CA LYS A 138 -7.02 12.73 19.97
C LYS A 138 -6.24 11.66 20.77
N LYS A 139 -6.04 10.49 20.19
CA LYS A 139 -5.24 9.39 20.75
C LYS A 139 -3.79 9.46 20.28
N ASN A 140 -3.14 10.61 20.53
CA ASN A 140 -1.79 10.89 20.04
C ASN A 140 -0.74 9.89 20.57
N SER A 141 -0.98 9.25 21.72
CA SER A 141 -0.11 8.18 22.23
C SER A 141 -0.06 6.92 21.33
N GLN A 142 -1.04 6.74 20.44
CA GLN A 142 -1.07 5.65 19.47
C GLN A 142 -0.37 6.00 18.15
N VAL A 143 -0.18 7.31 17.88
CA VAL A 143 0.56 7.80 16.70
C VAL A 143 2.05 7.78 17.01
N THR A 144 2.60 6.58 17.14
CA THR A 144 4.02 6.35 17.43
C THR A 144 4.85 6.31 16.14
N PHE A 145 6.17 6.50 16.28
CA PHE A 145 7.10 6.31 15.16
C PHE A 145 6.92 4.94 14.51
N LEU A 146 6.83 3.87 15.31
CA LEU A 146 6.65 2.51 14.81
C LEU A 146 5.41 2.38 13.94
N HIS A 147 4.27 2.92 14.39
CA HIS A 147 3.02 2.83 13.67
C HIS A 147 3.07 3.64 12.36
N VAL A 148 3.48 4.91 12.42
CA VAL A 148 3.55 5.76 11.21
C VAL A 148 4.56 5.22 10.22
N PHE A 149 5.74 4.78 10.68
CA PHE A 149 6.76 4.18 9.83
C PHE A 149 6.23 2.92 9.14
N HIS A 150 5.65 1.98 9.90
CA HIS A 150 5.06 0.74 9.36
C HIS A 150 3.99 1.05 8.29
N HIS A 151 3.00 1.89 8.61
CA HIS A 151 1.91 2.21 7.68
C HIS A 151 2.35 3.06 6.48
N THR A 152 3.54 3.67 6.52
CA THR A 152 4.10 4.39 5.37
C THR A 152 4.95 3.47 4.50
N ILE A 153 5.87 2.72 5.11
CA ILE A 153 6.85 1.93 4.38
C ILE A 153 6.21 0.73 3.70
N MET A 154 5.23 0.08 4.35
CA MET A 154 4.56 -1.11 3.82
C MET A 154 3.89 -0.85 2.46
N PRO A 155 2.95 0.11 2.30
CA PRO A 155 2.41 0.39 0.97
C PRO A 155 3.48 0.86 -0.02
N TRP A 156 4.41 1.73 0.42
CA TRP A 156 5.43 2.28 -0.47
C TRP A 156 6.31 1.19 -1.09
N THR A 157 6.76 0.21 -0.30
CA THR A 157 7.59 -0.90 -0.77
C THR A 157 6.79 -1.97 -1.51
N TRP A 158 5.55 -2.26 -1.09
CA TRP A 158 4.71 -3.25 -1.76
C TRP A 158 4.40 -2.91 -3.22
N TRP A 159 4.40 -1.63 -3.59
CA TRP A 159 4.28 -1.22 -4.99
C TRP A 159 5.36 -1.86 -5.87
N PHE A 160 6.61 -1.93 -5.40
CA PHE A 160 7.68 -2.57 -6.15
C PHE A 160 7.49 -4.08 -6.22
N GLY A 161 6.95 -4.70 -5.15
CA GLY A 161 6.55 -6.10 -5.16
C GLY A 161 5.54 -6.38 -6.27
N VAL A 162 4.44 -5.63 -6.32
CA VAL A 162 3.39 -5.83 -7.33
C VAL A 162 3.86 -5.44 -8.74
N LYS A 163 4.74 -4.43 -8.87
CA LYS A 163 5.18 -3.94 -10.18
C LYS A 163 6.18 -4.86 -10.86
N PHE A 164 6.98 -5.62 -10.10
CA PHE A 164 8.08 -6.42 -10.63
C PHE A 164 7.93 -7.93 -10.35
N ALA A 165 6.98 -8.36 -9.53
CA ALA A 165 6.78 -9.76 -9.14
C ALA A 165 5.34 -10.24 -9.32
#